data_AF-A0A7S1LJN1-F1
#
_entry.id   AF-A0A7S1LJN1-F1
#
_cell.length_a   1.000
_cell.length_b   1.000
_cell.length_c   1.000
_cell.angle_alpha   90.00
_cell.angle_beta   90.00
_cell.angle_gamma   90.00
#
_symmetry.space_group_name_H-M   'P 1'
#
loop_
_entity.id
_entity.type
_entity.pdbx_description
1 polymer ?
#
loop_
_entity_poly.entity_id
_entity_poly.type
_entity_poly.pdbx_seq_one_letter_code
_entity_poly.pdbx_strand_id
1 'polypeptide(L)'
;SVLYWHSPMVSLYVQCNPFCDVVADVDMSVLAAHGLALSSAGFAPSAEVSESLFRALKAAGGELAVGGAGLGTARVANWLLRGSTGSESRFPVAYYGVVGDDEAGELVRSTLHSEGIAFVAPSPADAEVPTGRCAVPIVNGERTTVACPGAWQHVPDDPAGDRDAASGAVGARSAASVLYVP
;
A
#
# COMPACT_ATOMS: atom_id res chain seq x y z
N SER A 1 -10.56 -20.36 -40.28
CA SER A 1 -9.65 -19.33 -39.74
C SER A 1 -10.11 -18.99 -38.33
N VAL A 2 -9.40 -19.46 -37.30
CA VAL A 2 -9.67 -19.05 -35.91
C VAL A 2 -9.07 -17.66 -35.75
N LEU A 3 -9.93 -16.65 -35.70
CA LEU A 3 -9.55 -15.30 -35.30
C LEU A 3 -9.13 -15.37 -33.83
N TYR A 4 -7.83 -15.47 -33.56
CA TYR A 4 -7.31 -15.18 -32.23
C TYR A 4 -7.50 -13.69 -31.98
N TRP A 5 -8.57 -13.36 -31.27
CA TRP A 5 -8.73 -12.05 -30.65
C TRP A 5 -7.62 -11.91 -29.62
N HIS A 6 -6.50 -11.30 -30.00
CA HIS A 6 -5.54 -10.79 -29.03
C HIS A 6 -6.22 -9.63 -28.33
N SER A 7 -6.92 -9.91 -27.23
CA SER A 7 -7.33 -8.86 -26.31
C SER A 7 -6.08 -8.07 -25.95
N PRO A 8 -6.07 -6.73 -26.13
CA PRO A 8 -4.96 -5.94 -25.66
C PRO A 8 -4.83 -6.21 -24.16
N MET A 9 -3.65 -6.67 -23.74
CA MET A 9 -3.40 -6.78 -22.32
C MET A 9 -3.43 -5.37 -21.76
N VAL A 10 -4.29 -5.16 -20.77
CA VAL A 10 -4.30 -3.95 -19.98
C VAL A 10 -3.35 -4.18 -18.83
N SER A 11 -2.38 -3.28 -18.71
CA SER A 11 -1.48 -3.26 -17.57
C SER A 11 -1.73 -2.02 -16.76
N LEU A 12 -1.85 -2.20 -15.45
CA LEU A 12 -2.18 -1.16 -14.50
C LEU A 12 -0.94 -0.75 -13.73
N TYR A 13 -0.64 0.55 -13.74
CA TYR A 13 0.32 1.15 -12.83
C TYR A 13 -0.42 1.87 -11.71
N VAL A 14 -0.03 1.60 -10.46
CA VAL A 14 -0.53 2.25 -9.26
C VAL A 14 0.63 2.84 -8.47
N GLN A 15 0.49 4.09 -8.04
CA GLN A 15 1.46 4.74 -7.16
C GLN A 15 0.72 5.31 -5.96
N CYS A 16 1.15 4.92 -4.75
CA CYS A 16 0.57 5.38 -3.49
C CYS A 16 1.50 4.98 -2.33
N ASN A 17 1.17 5.42 -1.12
CA ASN A 17 1.89 5.11 0.11
C ASN A 17 1.68 3.62 0.49
N PRO A 18 2.72 2.77 0.45
CA PRO A 18 2.62 1.40 0.95
C PRO A 18 2.63 1.44 2.49
N PHE A 19 1.48 1.16 3.12
CA PHE A 19 1.34 1.16 4.57
C PHE A 19 1.13 -0.25 5.12
N CYS A 20 1.52 -0.43 6.37
CA CYS A 20 0.92 -1.46 7.22
C CYS A 20 -0.13 -0.84 8.14
N ASP A 21 -1.34 -1.37 8.09
CA ASP A 21 -2.43 -0.97 8.97
C ASP A 21 -2.29 -1.74 10.29
N VAL A 22 -2.58 -1.07 11.41
CA VAL A 22 -2.84 -1.71 12.70
C VAL A 22 -4.28 -1.40 13.05
N VAL A 23 -5.11 -2.44 13.08
CA VAL A 23 -6.55 -2.33 13.27
C VAL A 23 -6.93 -2.97 14.59
N ALA A 24 -7.69 -2.27 15.43
CA ALA A 24 -8.22 -2.85 16.67
C ALA A 24 -9.52 -2.15 17.09
N ASP A 25 -10.43 -2.91 17.68
CA ASP A 25 -11.56 -2.37 18.43
C ASP A 25 -11.06 -1.71 19.73
N VAL A 26 -11.48 -0.47 19.96
CA VAL A 26 -11.09 0.32 21.13
C VAL A 26 -12.26 1.13 21.67
N ASP A 27 -12.10 1.65 22.88
CA ASP A 27 -13.04 2.60 23.46
C ASP A 27 -12.86 4.01 22.88
N MET A 28 -13.95 4.80 22.88
CA MET A 28 -13.92 6.23 22.51
C MET A 28 -12.86 7.03 23.30
N SER A 29 -12.50 6.59 24.51
CA SER A 29 -11.46 7.21 25.33
C SER A 29 -10.09 7.20 24.65
N VAL A 30 -9.78 6.19 23.81
CA VAL A 30 -8.53 6.14 23.05
C VAL A 30 -8.49 7.25 22.01
N LEU A 31 -9.58 7.50 21.27
CA LEU A 31 -9.65 8.60 20.32
C LEU A 31 -9.53 9.96 21.03
N ALA A 32 -10.27 10.14 22.13
CA ALA A 32 -10.24 11.37 22.91
C ALA A 32 -8.84 11.67 23.47
N ALA A 33 -8.13 10.67 23.97
CA ALA A 33 -6.76 10.81 24.49
C ALA A 33 -5.75 11.27 23.44
N HIS A 34 -6.02 11.02 22.14
CA HIS A 34 -5.15 11.40 21.03
C HIS A 34 -5.71 12.59 20.23
N GLY A 35 -6.79 13.22 20.68
CA GLY A 35 -7.41 14.37 20.00
C GLY A 35 -8.03 14.03 18.63
N LEU A 36 -8.46 12.78 18.44
CA LEU A 36 -8.99 12.29 17.17
C LEU A 36 -10.52 12.34 17.14
N ALA A 37 -11.07 12.71 15.98
CA ALA A 37 -12.50 12.62 15.73
C ALA A 37 -12.88 11.20 15.24
N LEU A 38 -14.04 10.71 15.66
CA LEU A 38 -14.59 9.47 15.11
C LEU A 38 -14.92 9.63 13.62
N SER A 39 -14.77 8.57 12.84
CA SER A 39 -15.07 8.56 11.41
C SER A 39 -14.28 9.60 10.61
N SER A 40 -13.04 9.86 11.03
CA SER A 40 -12.13 10.80 10.36
C SER A 40 -10.94 10.09 9.71
N ALA A 41 -10.33 10.76 8.75
CA ALA A 41 -9.11 10.33 8.10
C ALA A 41 -8.11 11.49 8.05
N GLY A 42 -6.86 11.25 8.46
CA GLY A 42 -5.84 12.29 8.44
C GLY A 42 -4.46 11.77 8.81
N PHE A 43 -3.49 12.68 8.81
CA PHE A 43 -2.14 12.37 9.28
C PHE A 43 -2.05 12.45 10.81
N ALA A 44 -1.15 11.67 11.40
CA ALA A 44 -0.82 11.82 12.81
C ALA A 44 -0.32 13.25 13.09
N PRO A 45 -0.83 13.93 14.13
CA PRO A 45 -0.40 15.29 14.49
C PRO A 45 1.08 15.39 14.86
N SER A 46 1.66 14.33 15.40
CA SER A 46 3.08 14.22 15.72
C SER A 46 3.52 12.75 15.78
N ALA A 47 4.84 12.53 15.81
CA ALA A 47 5.42 11.20 15.99
C ALA A 47 5.05 10.59 17.36
N GLU A 48 5.00 11.39 18.42
CA GLU A 48 4.63 10.94 19.76
C GLU A 48 3.17 10.46 19.81
N VAL A 49 2.25 11.18 19.14
CA VAL A 49 0.84 10.78 19.03
C VAL A 49 0.71 9.48 18.24
N SER A 50 1.46 9.36 17.13
CA SER A 50 1.55 8.12 16.35
C SER A 50 1.98 6.93 17.20
N GLU A 51 3.13 7.01 17.88
CA GLU A 51 3.67 5.90 18.67
C GLU A 51 2.79 5.54 19.87
N SER A 52 2.16 6.54 20.51
CA SER A 52 1.18 6.29 21.57
C SER A 52 -0.03 5.53 21.05
N LEU A 53 -0.57 5.93 19.89
CA LEU A 53 -1.74 5.31 19.29
C LEU A 53 -1.45 3.87 18.84
N PHE A 54 -0.32 3.62 18.17
CA PHE A 54 0.08 2.27 17.77
C PHE A 54 0.24 1.34 18.97
N ARG A 55 0.82 1.82 20.08
CA ARG A 55 0.92 1.03 21.32
C ARG A 55 -0.46 0.70 21.89
N ALA A 56 -1.39 1.64 21.89
CA ALA A 56 -2.76 1.39 22.34
C ALA A 56 -3.47 0.33 21.49
N LEU A 57 -3.35 0.41 20.16
CA LEU A 57 -3.96 -0.58 19.26
C LEU A 57 -3.33 -1.96 19.39
N LYS A 58 -2.00 -2.05 19.49
CA LYS A 58 -1.29 -3.32 19.75
C LYS A 58 -1.72 -3.93 21.10
N ALA A 59 -1.87 -3.12 22.14
CA ALA A 59 -2.36 -3.57 23.45
C ALA A 59 -3.82 -4.08 23.40
N ALA A 60 -4.62 -3.53 22.48
CA ALA A 60 -5.98 -4.00 22.19
C ALA A 60 -6.02 -5.23 21.25
N GLY A 61 -4.87 -5.83 20.92
CA GLY A 61 -4.79 -7.02 20.08
C GLY A 61 -4.66 -6.75 18.58
N GLY A 62 -4.45 -5.50 18.19
CA GLY A 62 -4.21 -5.15 16.79
C GLY A 62 -2.89 -5.73 16.27
N GLU A 63 -2.91 -6.25 15.05
CA GLU A 63 -1.74 -6.79 14.36
C GLU A 63 -1.39 -5.93 13.14
N LEU A 64 -0.15 -6.06 12.65
CA LEU A 64 0.23 -5.41 11.40
C LEU A 64 -0.39 -6.19 10.25
N ALA A 65 -1.07 -5.50 9.35
CA ALA A 65 -1.60 -6.06 8.12
C ALA A 65 -1.25 -5.13 6.94
N VAL A 66 -0.99 -5.69 5.75
CA VAL A 66 -0.73 -4.87 4.57
C VAL A 66 -1.96 -4.04 4.21
N GLY A 67 -1.78 -2.72 4.15
CA GLY A 67 -2.82 -1.73 3.94
C GLY A 67 -2.38 -0.58 3.02
N GLY A 68 -3.07 0.55 3.13
CA GLY A 68 -2.90 1.68 2.21
C GLY A 68 -3.89 1.67 1.03
N ALA A 69 -4.44 2.84 0.69
CA ALA A 69 -5.55 2.96 -0.25
C ALA A 69 -5.22 2.49 -1.67
N GLY A 70 -4.11 2.99 -2.23
CA GLY A 70 -3.64 2.55 -3.54
C GLY A 70 -3.24 1.08 -3.55
N LEU A 71 -2.64 0.58 -2.46
CA LEU A 71 -2.21 -0.82 -2.38
C LEU A 71 -3.42 -1.76 -2.33
N GLY A 72 -4.45 -1.44 -1.53
CA GLY A 72 -5.72 -2.17 -1.54
C GLY A 72 -6.36 -2.22 -2.94
N THR A 73 -6.31 -1.09 -3.67
CA THR A 73 -6.83 -1.01 -5.05
C THR A 73 -6.01 -1.88 -6.01
N ALA A 74 -4.69 -1.82 -5.94
CA ALA A 74 -3.78 -2.61 -6.77
C ALA A 74 -4.00 -4.12 -6.56
N ARG A 75 -4.16 -4.55 -5.30
CA ARG A 75 -4.38 -5.95 -4.94
C ARG A 75 -5.71 -6.49 -5.48
N VAL A 76 -6.81 -5.75 -5.31
CA VAL A 76 -8.12 -6.14 -5.85
C VAL A 76 -8.11 -6.15 -7.38
N ALA A 77 -7.51 -5.14 -8.00
CA ALA A 77 -7.36 -5.10 -9.45
C ALA A 77 -6.55 -6.30 -9.97
N ASN A 78 -5.44 -6.62 -9.31
CA ASN A 78 -4.61 -7.77 -9.69
C ASN A 78 -5.36 -9.09 -9.57
N TRP A 79 -6.10 -9.29 -8.47
CA TRP A 79 -6.94 -10.47 -8.28
C TRP A 79 -7.98 -10.64 -9.40
N LEU A 80 -8.67 -9.56 -9.79
CA LEU A 80 -9.64 -9.57 -10.89
C LEU A 80 -8.97 -9.85 -12.25
N LEU A 81 -7.83 -9.21 -12.53
CA LEU A 81 -7.14 -9.30 -13.82
C LEU A 81 -6.43 -10.65 -14.02
N ARG A 82 -5.92 -11.28 -12.96
CA ARG A 82 -5.35 -12.63 -13.04
C ARG A 82 -6.42 -13.67 -13.37
N GLY A 83 -7.63 -13.52 -12.82
CA GLY A 83 -8.77 -14.39 -13.15
C GLY A 83 -9.26 -14.26 -14.60
N SER A 84 -9.12 -13.09 -15.22
CA SER A 84 -9.62 -12.83 -16.58
C SER A 84 -8.62 -13.13 -17.70
N THR A 85 -7.32 -13.19 -17.39
CA THR A 85 -6.26 -13.33 -18.40
C THR A 85 -5.81 -14.77 -18.65
N GLY A 86 -6.25 -15.75 -17.84
CA GLY A 86 -5.93 -17.18 -18.00
C GLY A 86 -4.43 -17.49 -18.00
N SER A 87 -3.60 -16.53 -17.59
CA SER A 87 -2.15 -16.51 -17.74
C SER A 87 -1.54 -16.29 -16.37
N GLU A 88 -1.26 -17.36 -15.65
CA GLU A 88 -0.65 -17.30 -14.31
C GLU A 88 0.75 -16.66 -14.29
N SER A 89 1.38 -16.51 -15.45
CA SER A 89 2.78 -16.11 -15.64
C SER A 89 3.00 -14.63 -15.94
N ARG A 90 2.01 -13.74 -15.70
CA ARG A 90 2.16 -12.29 -15.93
C ARG A 90 1.67 -11.46 -14.73
N PHE A 91 2.34 -10.33 -14.50
CA PHE A 91 2.00 -9.32 -13.52
C PHE A 91 1.16 -8.22 -14.21
N PRO A 92 -0.19 -8.28 -14.19
CA PRO A 92 -1.01 -7.25 -14.83
C PRO A 92 -1.01 -5.92 -14.05
N VAL A 93 -0.49 -5.91 -12.82
CA VAL A 93 -0.41 -4.72 -11.96
C VAL A 93 1.03 -4.49 -11.50
N ALA A 94 1.51 -3.27 -11.67
CA ALA A 94 2.72 -2.75 -11.04
C ALA A 94 2.34 -1.71 -9.97
N TYR A 95 3.00 -1.79 -8.83
CA TYR A 95 2.82 -0.87 -7.71
C TYR A 95 4.14 -0.14 -7.44
N TYR A 96 4.10 1.19 -7.36
CA TYR A 96 5.24 2.02 -7.02
C TYR A 96 5.08 2.62 -5.62
N GLY A 97 6.06 2.39 -4.76
CA GLY A 97 6.03 2.80 -3.36
C GLY A 97 7.35 2.59 -2.64
N VAL A 98 7.63 3.39 -1.61
CA VAL A 98 8.83 3.25 -0.78
C VAL A 98 8.45 2.69 0.59
N VAL A 99 9.17 1.64 1.01
CA VAL A 99 9.10 1.07 2.36
C VAL A 99 10.50 1.04 2.97
N GLY A 100 10.58 1.04 4.30
CA GLY A 100 11.85 0.92 5.03
C GLY A 100 12.44 -0.49 4.99
N ASP A 101 13.59 -0.67 5.61
CA ASP A 101 14.22 -1.98 5.85
C ASP A 101 13.83 -2.51 7.24
N ASP A 102 12.53 -2.74 7.42
CA ASP A 102 11.94 -3.21 8.68
C ASP A 102 10.88 -4.31 8.43
N GLU A 103 10.35 -4.87 9.52
CA GLU A 103 9.35 -5.95 9.49
C GLU A 103 8.11 -5.56 8.67
N ALA A 104 7.65 -4.31 8.78
CA ALA A 104 6.51 -3.81 8.03
C ALA A 104 6.82 -3.72 6.52
N GLY A 105 8.03 -3.27 6.17
CA GLY A 105 8.49 -3.21 4.78
C GLY A 105 8.61 -4.61 4.18
N GLU A 106 9.16 -5.57 4.92
CA GLU A 106 9.22 -6.96 4.48
C GLU A 106 7.83 -7.60 4.33
N LEU A 107 6.90 -7.29 5.24
CA LEU A 107 5.51 -7.74 5.13
C LEU A 107 4.85 -7.22 3.84
N VAL A 108 5.08 -5.96 3.49
CA VAL A 108 4.60 -5.37 2.22
C VAL A 108 5.23 -6.09 1.02
N ARG A 109 6.57 -6.18 0.97
CA ARG A 109 7.32 -6.81 -0.14
C ARG A 109 6.87 -8.25 -0.38
N SER A 110 6.84 -9.06 0.67
CA SER A 110 6.45 -10.47 0.62
C SER A 110 4.99 -10.66 0.19
N THR A 111 4.07 -9.80 0.66
CA THR A 111 2.64 -9.85 0.28
C THR A 111 2.46 -9.55 -1.21
N LEU A 112 2.99 -8.42 -1.70
CA LEU A 112 2.92 -8.04 -3.12
C LEU A 112 3.52 -9.11 -4.03
N HIS A 113 4.69 -9.65 -3.66
CA HIS A 113 5.32 -10.75 -4.38
C HIS A 113 4.43 -12.00 -4.44
N SER A 114 3.88 -12.42 -3.29
CA SER A 114 3.02 -13.61 -3.21
C SER A 114 1.71 -13.47 -4.01
N GLU A 115 1.20 -12.26 -4.14
CA GLU A 115 -0.03 -11.98 -4.89
C GLU A 115 0.21 -11.83 -6.40
N GLY A 116 1.48 -11.80 -6.83
CA GLY A 116 1.84 -11.59 -8.22
C GLY A 116 1.63 -10.15 -8.64
N ILE A 117 2.03 -9.18 -7.81
CA ILE A 117 2.06 -7.75 -8.13
C ILE A 117 3.52 -7.31 -8.26
N ALA A 118 3.85 -6.60 -9.33
CA ALA A 118 5.19 -6.09 -9.54
C ALA A 118 5.45 -4.87 -8.64
N PHE A 119 6.11 -5.07 -7.51
CA PHE A 119 6.47 -3.98 -6.61
C PHE A 119 7.76 -3.30 -7.07
N VAL A 120 7.66 -2.04 -7.47
CA VAL A 120 8.76 -1.17 -7.85
C VAL A 120 9.05 -0.26 -6.66
N ALA A 121 10.06 -0.63 -5.89
CA ALA A 121 10.40 0.04 -4.64
C ALA A 121 11.82 0.60 -4.69
N PRO A 122 11.99 1.91 -4.92
CA PRO A 122 13.30 2.51 -4.77
C PRO A 122 13.73 2.44 -3.30
N SER A 123 15.04 2.32 -3.07
CA SER A 123 15.58 2.44 -1.72
C SER A 123 15.23 3.81 -1.15
N PRO A 124 14.81 3.90 0.13
CA PRO A 124 14.63 5.19 0.77
C PRO A 124 15.96 5.97 0.76
N ALA A 125 15.88 7.30 0.70
CA ALA A 125 17.06 8.17 0.72
C ALA A 125 17.91 8.00 2.01
N ASP A 126 17.27 7.53 3.07
CA ASP A 126 17.86 7.22 4.36
C ASP A 126 17.38 5.84 4.83
N ALA A 127 18.32 4.93 5.08
CA ALA A 127 18.06 3.54 5.45
C ALA A 127 17.41 3.39 6.83
N GLU A 128 17.47 4.42 7.68
CA GLU A 128 16.90 4.38 9.03
C GLU A 128 15.41 4.79 9.08
N VAL A 129 14.82 5.23 7.97
CA VAL A 129 13.43 5.68 7.96
C VAL A 129 12.48 4.46 7.96
N PRO A 130 11.57 4.35 8.94
CA PRO A 130 10.66 3.21 9.04
C PRO A 130 9.59 3.22 7.95
N THR A 131 9.08 2.05 7.62
CA THR A 131 7.91 1.89 6.74
C THR A 131 6.70 2.65 7.30
N GLY A 132 5.94 3.28 6.39
CA GLY A 132 4.72 3.97 6.76
C GLY A 132 3.68 3.03 7.37
N ARG A 133 2.89 3.54 8.32
CA ARG A 133 1.86 2.77 9.02
C ARG A 133 0.57 3.57 9.09
N CYS A 134 -0.57 2.87 9.18
CA CYS A 134 -1.86 3.49 9.45
C CYS A 134 -2.46 2.91 10.72
N ALA A 135 -2.78 3.75 11.70
CA ALA A 135 -3.54 3.34 12.86
C ALA A 135 -5.02 3.40 12.54
N VAL A 136 -5.75 2.30 12.77
CA VAL A 136 -7.17 2.17 12.44
C VAL A 136 -7.96 1.72 13.68
N PRO A 137 -8.14 2.60 14.68
CA PRO A 137 -9.09 2.37 15.76
C PRO A 137 -10.51 2.19 15.22
N ILE A 138 -11.17 1.14 15.69
CA ILE A 138 -12.59 0.89 15.45
C ILE A 138 -13.35 1.19 16.73
N VAL A 139 -14.37 2.05 16.65
CA VAL A 139 -15.27 2.30 17.77
C VAL A 139 -16.70 2.13 17.30
N ASN A 140 -17.44 1.20 17.91
CA ASN A 140 -18.82 0.88 17.54
C ASN A 140 -19.00 0.55 16.03
N GLY A 141 -17.99 -0.08 15.41
CA GLY A 141 -17.99 -0.42 13.99
C GLY A 141 -17.60 0.72 13.04
N GLU A 142 -17.41 1.94 13.54
CA GLU A 142 -16.88 3.08 12.78
C GLU A 142 -15.36 3.12 12.83
N ARG A 143 -14.73 3.52 11.72
CA ARG A 143 -13.26 3.56 11.57
C ARG A 143 -12.76 4.98 11.54
N THR A 144 -11.73 5.26 12.34
CA THR A 144 -10.89 6.45 12.17
C THR A 144 -9.53 6.00 11.65
N THR A 145 -8.99 6.64 10.61
CA THR A 145 -7.70 6.26 10.00
C THR A 145 -6.67 7.35 10.20
N VAL A 146 -5.55 7.01 10.85
CA VAL A 146 -4.46 7.95 11.14
C VAL A 146 -3.19 7.48 10.45
N ALA A 147 -2.85 8.16 9.36
CA ALA A 147 -1.69 7.85 8.52
C ALA A 147 -0.40 8.42 9.11
N CYS A 148 0.65 7.60 9.12
CA CYS A 148 2.00 7.97 9.49
C CYS A 148 2.90 7.64 8.29
N PRO A 149 3.32 8.64 7.49
CA PRO A 149 3.80 8.42 6.13
C PRO A 149 5.12 7.64 6.06
N GLY A 150 5.98 7.74 7.08
CA GLY A 150 7.24 7.00 7.14
C GLY A 150 8.08 7.17 5.87
N ALA A 151 8.69 6.09 5.39
CA ALA A 151 9.58 6.07 4.23
C ALA A 151 8.98 6.67 2.94
N TRP A 152 7.65 6.64 2.79
CA TRP A 152 6.98 7.21 1.62
C TRP A 152 7.22 8.72 1.42
N GLN A 153 7.43 9.47 2.51
CA GLN A 153 7.73 10.91 2.40
C GLN A 153 9.09 11.20 1.75
N HIS A 154 9.91 10.16 1.54
CA HIS A 154 11.22 10.22 0.87
C HIS A 154 11.20 9.55 -0.51
N VAL A 155 10.02 9.42 -1.11
CA VAL A 155 9.91 8.98 -2.50
C VAL A 155 10.69 9.93 -3.43
N PRO A 156 11.57 9.42 -4.31
CA PRO A 156 12.33 10.27 -5.22
C PRO A 156 11.43 11.08 -6.17
N ASP A 157 11.82 12.32 -6.46
CA ASP A 157 11.08 13.24 -7.35
C ASP A 157 11.03 12.77 -8.82
N ASP A 158 11.97 11.92 -9.24
CA ASP A 158 12.03 11.38 -10.61
C ASP A 158 11.88 9.85 -10.66
N PRO A 159 10.65 9.33 -10.75
CA PRO A 159 10.40 7.91 -11.00
C PRO A 159 10.74 7.49 -12.44
N ALA A 160 11.17 8.40 -13.33
CA ALA A 160 11.46 8.05 -14.72
C ALA A 160 12.67 7.11 -14.88
N GLY A 161 13.60 7.11 -13.93
CA GLY A 161 14.68 6.12 -13.84
C GLY A 161 14.17 4.69 -13.65
N ASP A 162 12.95 4.52 -13.11
CA ASP A 162 12.30 3.23 -12.86
C ASP A 162 11.33 2.81 -13.98
N ARG A 163 11.23 3.58 -15.07
CA ARG A 163 10.40 3.21 -16.25
C ARG A 163 10.81 1.87 -16.84
N ASP A 164 12.10 1.55 -16.81
CA ASP A 164 12.62 0.27 -17.31
C ASP A 164 12.29 -0.89 -16.35
N ALA A 165 12.27 -0.64 -15.04
CA ALA A 165 11.83 -1.62 -14.04
C ALA A 165 10.34 -1.94 -14.17
N ALA A 166 9.49 -0.92 -14.34
CA ALA A 166 8.06 -1.09 -14.58
C ALA A 166 7.77 -1.76 -15.95
N SER A 167 8.47 -1.35 -17.01
CA SER A 167 8.30 -1.92 -18.36
C SER A 167 8.79 -3.37 -18.46
N GLY A 168 9.85 -3.71 -17.72
CA GLY A 168 10.38 -5.07 -17.61
C GLY A 168 9.46 -6.01 -16.82
N ALA A 169 8.85 -5.52 -15.74
CA ALA A 169 7.97 -6.33 -14.90
C ALA A 169 6.59 -6.61 -15.55
N VAL A 170 6.10 -5.67 -16.37
CA VAL A 170 4.75 -5.71 -16.95
C VAL A 170 4.72 -6.32 -18.36
N GLY A 171 5.87 -6.47 -19.01
CA GLY A 171 5.99 -7.05 -20.34
C GLY A 171 5.67 -6.03 -21.45
N ALA A 172 6.62 -5.82 -22.35
CA ALA A 172 6.71 -4.69 -23.28
C ALA A 172 5.62 -4.56 -24.39
N ARG A 173 4.40 -5.14 -24.25
CA ARG A 173 3.38 -5.14 -25.32
C ARG A 173 1.92 -4.94 -24.84
N SER A 174 1.71 -4.15 -23.80
CA SER A 174 0.36 -3.81 -23.28
C SER A 174 0.05 -2.32 -23.41
N ALA A 175 -1.22 -1.98 -23.62
CA ALA A 175 -1.69 -0.62 -23.42
C ALA A 175 -1.67 -0.33 -21.91
N ALA A 176 -0.80 0.59 -21.48
CA ALA A 176 -0.69 0.97 -20.07
C ALA A 176 -1.75 2.01 -19.71
N SER A 177 -2.50 1.77 -18.64
CA SER A 177 -3.36 2.78 -18.01
C SER A 177 -2.74 3.14 -16.66
N VAL A 178 -2.53 4.44 -16.43
CA VAL A 178 -1.94 4.97 -15.20
C VAL A 178 -3.05 5.41 -14.27
N LEU A 179 -3.13 4.82 -13.07
CA LEU A 179 -3.99 5.29 -12.00
C LEU A 179 -3.13 5.97 -10.93
N TYR A 180 -3.26 7.30 -10.83
CA TYR A 180 -2.73 8.06 -9.71
C TYR A 180 -3.82 8.19 -8.66
N VAL A 181 -3.58 7.68 -7.46
CA VAL A 181 -4.48 7.85 -6.31
C VAL A 181 -3.80 8.86 -5.38
N PRO A 182 -4.34 10.11 -5.28
CA PRO A 182 -3.77 11.16 -4.43
C PRO A 182 -3.88 10.82 -2.94
#